data_AF-A0A0W7X866-F1
#
_entry.id   AF-A0A0W7X866-F1
#
_cell.length_a   1.000
_cell.length_b   1.000
_cell.length_c   1.000
_cell.angle_alpha   90.00
_cell.angle_beta   90.00
_cell.angle_gamma   90.00
#
_symmetry.space_group_name_H-M   'P 1'
#
loop_
_entity.id
_entity.type
_entity.pdbx_description
1 polymer ?
#
loop_
_entity_poly.entity_id
_entity_poly.type
_entity_poly.pdbx_seq_one_letter_code
_entity_poly.pdbx_strand_id
1 'polypeptide(L)'
;MHRCHRRGIVHGSLTPGAILVTESTLHIISWTSARIDGAWTASVSAVPPASPYRAPEVTYWGESRITAGDVYALGALLLHAATGRAWHSYEHDILRRDPHFGRLEGELADLLMRCVTAEPESRPTVREVAEALAARVPGAQAWEEPEYDTDDLTPVPSERATADEQEDDDSESWTRTIRAPLGRPLRIALVGVKDGVGCTTTTMMLGAVLADQRQERVLALDADRHAGRHVRIGGRVFRSTLAGLTDLAAALRDVRRFEDLSLFLSPHRSGLMVLANDAVSRPSAGGQYTEQDFRAVAWATRPYFPITLVDSDKPVQLTLEHADRVVIVSRADPAGLTQAQQTMDRLVTLNRPDLVEEAVVVLNHSRPAAGWILDSGGVRGLRSRCRGIVTVPRDGHLAMGSTVELSWLTPAAYKAYLRLAALLLGPRPMFP
;
A
#
# COMPACT_ATOMS: atom_id res chain seq x y z
N MET A 1 -4.62 -28.10 -10.11
CA MET A 1 -5.38 -27.37 -9.06
C MET A 1 -6.03 -28.29 -8.04
N HIS A 2 -6.84 -29.29 -8.41
CA HIS A 2 -7.51 -30.18 -7.44
C HIS A 2 -6.55 -30.81 -6.40
N ARG A 3 -5.38 -31.32 -6.85
CA ARG A 3 -4.32 -31.85 -5.97
C ARG A 3 -3.79 -30.82 -4.97
N CYS A 4 -3.66 -29.57 -5.40
CA CYS A 4 -3.22 -28.46 -4.56
C CYS A 4 -4.27 -28.16 -3.49
N HIS A 5 -5.54 -28.03 -3.89
CA HIS A 5 -6.65 -27.77 -2.96
C HIS A 5 -6.81 -28.88 -1.91
N ARG A 6 -6.62 -30.16 -2.27
CA ARG A 6 -6.62 -31.29 -1.31
C ARG A 6 -5.51 -31.21 -0.25
N ARG A 7 -4.45 -30.45 -0.51
CA ARG A 7 -3.29 -30.25 0.38
C ARG A 7 -3.29 -28.84 1.00
N GLY A 8 -4.43 -28.16 0.99
CA GLY A 8 -4.54 -26.78 1.50
C GLY A 8 -3.80 -25.73 0.68
N ILE A 9 -3.31 -26.07 -0.52
CA ILE A 9 -2.57 -25.15 -1.38
C ILE A 9 -3.54 -24.40 -2.29
N VAL A 10 -3.64 -23.09 -2.12
CA VAL A 10 -4.45 -22.18 -2.95
C VAL A 10 -3.52 -21.36 -3.83
N HIS A 11 -3.75 -21.29 -5.14
CA HIS A 11 -2.88 -20.51 -6.02
C HIS A 11 -2.99 -19.01 -5.75
N GLY A 12 -4.20 -18.48 -5.56
CA GLY A 12 -4.44 -17.12 -5.09
C GLY A 12 -4.10 -16.01 -6.10
N SER A 13 -3.61 -16.35 -7.29
CA SER A 13 -3.37 -15.38 -8.35
C SER A 13 -3.41 -15.92 -9.78
N LEU A 14 -4.34 -16.83 -10.04
CA LEU A 14 -4.47 -17.47 -11.35
C LEU A 14 -4.90 -16.44 -12.41
N THR A 15 -4.11 -16.30 -13.47
CA THR A 15 -4.32 -15.39 -14.61
C THR A 15 -3.79 -16.05 -15.90
N PRO A 16 -4.00 -15.51 -17.11
CA PRO A 16 -3.49 -16.14 -18.33
C PRO A 16 -1.96 -16.27 -18.31
N GLY A 17 -1.25 -15.32 -17.70
CA GLY A 17 0.20 -15.40 -17.52
C GLY A 17 0.66 -16.45 -16.51
N ALA A 18 -0.25 -17.04 -15.73
CA ALA A 18 0.03 -18.18 -14.87
C ALA A 18 -0.14 -19.53 -15.60
N ILE A 19 -0.44 -19.50 -16.90
CA ILE A 19 -0.70 -20.68 -17.71
C ILE A 19 0.37 -20.79 -18.79
N LEU A 20 1.21 -21.82 -18.68
CA LEU A 20 2.19 -22.18 -19.69
C LEU A 20 1.60 -23.26 -20.60
N VAL A 21 1.46 -22.94 -21.88
CA VAL A 21 0.99 -23.86 -22.91
C VAL A 21 2.20 -24.36 -23.70
N THR A 22 2.37 -25.68 -23.78
CA THR A 22 3.36 -26.33 -24.64
C THR A 22 2.64 -27.00 -25.82
N GLU A 23 3.38 -27.67 -26.72
CA GLU A 23 2.79 -28.38 -27.87
C GLU A 23 1.83 -29.51 -27.46
N SER A 24 2.01 -30.11 -26.27
CA SER A 24 1.24 -31.28 -25.83
C SER A 24 0.72 -31.18 -24.39
N THR A 25 1.14 -30.18 -23.62
CA THR A 25 0.79 -30.07 -22.19
C THR A 25 0.47 -28.65 -21.76
N LEU A 26 -0.21 -28.55 -20.62
CA LEU A 26 -0.65 -27.31 -20.01
C LEU A 26 -0.18 -27.30 -18.55
N HIS A 27 0.64 -26.32 -18.19
CA HIS A 27 1.23 -26.19 -16.86
C HIS A 27 0.78 -24.91 -16.18
N ILE A 28 0.41 -25.02 -14.91
CA ILE A 28 0.16 -23.86 -14.06
C ILE A 28 1.49 -23.46 -13.44
N ILE A 29 1.88 -22.21 -13.65
CA ILE A 29 3.12 -21.59 -13.19
C ILE A 29 2.79 -20.42 -12.25
N SER A 30 3.81 -19.68 -11.80
CA SER A 30 3.62 -18.45 -11.01
C SER A 30 2.96 -18.69 -9.64
N TRP A 31 3.34 -19.77 -8.97
CA TRP A 31 2.94 -20.14 -7.60
C TRP A 31 3.56 -19.25 -6.51
N THR A 32 4.20 -18.15 -6.87
CA THR A 32 4.92 -17.29 -5.91
C THR A 32 3.98 -16.68 -4.87
N SER A 33 2.71 -16.49 -5.23
CA SER A 33 1.62 -15.94 -4.42
C SER A 33 0.71 -16.99 -3.75
N ALA A 34 1.06 -18.27 -3.87
CA ALA A 34 0.24 -19.37 -3.37
C ALA A 34 0.18 -19.38 -1.84
N ARG A 35 -0.94 -19.79 -1.28
CA ARG A 35 -1.10 -20.05 0.17
C ARG A 35 -1.01 -21.54 0.42
N ILE A 36 -0.48 -21.92 1.58
CA ILE A 36 -0.44 -23.31 2.06
C ILE A 36 -1.09 -23.32 3.44
N ASP A 37 -2.17 -24.08 3.61
CA ASP A 37 -2.92 -24.18 4.87
C ASP A 37 -3.32 -22.83 5.47
N GLY A 38 -3.63 -21.86 4.61
CA GLY A 38 -3.96 -20.50 5.02
C GLY A 38 -2.75 -19.58 5.29
N ALA A 39 -1.52 -20.10 5.36
CA ALA A 39 -0.32 -19.28 5.50
C ALA A 39 0.11 -18.64 4.17
N TRP A 40 0.67 -17.42 4.23
CA TRP A 40 1.15 -16.66 3.07
C TRP A 40 2.56 -17.08 2.65
N THR A 41 2.85 -17.13 1.35
CA THR A 41 4.23 -17.16 0.84
C THR A 41 4.81 -15.74 0.73
N ALA A 42 6.15 -15.63 0.81
CA ALA A 42 6.89 -14.37 0.85
C ALA A 42 6.75 -13.45 -0.39
N SER A 43 6.09 -13.89 -1.46
CA SER A 43 5.88 -13.08 -2.68
C SER A 43 4.43 -12.67 -2.81
N VAL A 44 4.17 -11.39 -2.58
CA VAL A 44 2.82 -10.82 -2.52
C VAL A 44 2.34 -10.30 -3.88
N SER A 45 2.59 -11.05 -4.96
CA SER A 45 2.03 -10.70 -6.27
C SER A 45 0.52 -10.95 -6.23
N ALA A 46 -0.25 -9.93 -5.83
CA ALA A 46 -1.70 -9.96 -5.84
C ALA A 46 -2.19 -9.71 -7.27
N VAL A 47 -3.23 -10.43 -7.69
CA VAL A 47 -3.96 -10.09 -8.92
C VAL A 47 -4.53 -8.68 -8.76
N PRO A 48 -4.30 -7.76 -9.72
CA PRO A 48 -4.79 -6.40 -9.64
C PRO A 48 -6.30 -6.35 -9.30
N PRO A 49 -6.76 -5.36 -8.51
CA PRO A 49 -8.18 -5.23 -8.15
C PRO A 49 -9.12 -5.14 -9.37
N ALA A 50 -8.66 -4.51 -10.45
CA ALA A 50 -9.39 -4.39 -11.70
C ALA A 50 -9.28 -5.63 -12.60
N SER A 51 -8.60 -6.69 -12.15
CA SER A 51 -8.44 -7.89 -12.95
C SER A 51 -9.75 -8.66 -13.02
N PRO A 52 -10.18 -9.09 -14.22
CA PRO A 52 -11.39 -9.90 -14.39
C PRO A 52 -11.24 -11.30 -13.75
N TYR A 53 -10.01 -11.74 -13.47
CA TYR A 53 -9.71 -13.02 -12.82
C TYR A 53 -9.74 -12.95 -11.29
N ARG A 54 -9.92 -11.77 -10.71
CA ARG A 54 -10.01 -11.59 -9.27
C ARG A 54 -11.45 -11.83 -8.81
N ALA A 55 -11.62 -12.75 -7.88
CA ALA A 55 -12.94 -13.05 -7.31
C ALA A 55 -13.45 -11.86 -6.45
N PRO A 56 -14.77 -11.56 -6.44
CA PRO A 56 -15.33 -10.37 -5.79
C PRO A 56 -15.08 -10.30 -4.28
N GLU A 57 -15.07 -11.44 -3.61
CA GLU A 57 -14.80 -11.58 -2.18
C GLU A 57 -13.33 -11.32 -1.84
N VAL A 58 -12.42 -11.40 -2.81
CA VAL A 58 -10.99 -11.17 -2.57
C VAL A 58 -10.77 -9.68 -2.31
N THR A 59 -10.84 -9.30 -1.04
CA THR A 59 -10.55 -7.96 -0.55
C THR A 59 -9.04 -7.68 -0.55
N TYR A 60 -8.67 -6.41 -0.35
CA TYR A 60 -7.28 -5.94 -0.40
C TYR A 60 -6.36 -6.61 0.64
N TRP A 61 -6.92 -7.15 1.73
CA TRP A 61 -6.19 -7.75 2.86
C TRP A 61 -6.16 -9.28 2.85
N GLY A 62 -6.72 -9.92 1.81
CA GLY A 62 -6.46 -11.33 1.55
C GLY A 62 -7.17 -12.34 2.46
N GLU A 63 -8.13 -11.90 3.27
CA GLU A 63 -8.94 -12.78 4.12
C GLU A 63 -9.76 -13.81 3.31
N SER A 64 -10.02 -13.57 2.02
CA SER A 64 -10.86 -14.44 1.19
C SER A 64 -10.13 -15.14 0.02
N ARG A 65 -8.81 -15.33 0.09
CA ARG A 65 -8.09 -16.21 -0.87
C ARG A 65 -8.28 -17.68 -0.51
N ILE A 66 -9.51 -18.16 -0.71
CA ILE A 66 -9.95 -19.53 -0.51
C ILE A 66 -9.93 -20.32 -1.81
N THR A 67 -10.09 -21.64 -1.73
CA THR A 67 -10.21 -22.52 -2.90
C THR A 67 -11.29 -22.07 -3.88
N ALA A 68 -12.38 -21.46 -3.40
CA ALA A 68 -13.43 -20.90 -4.24
C ALA A 68 -12.98 -19.67 -5.06
N GLY A 69 -12.00 -18.88 -4.58
CA GLY A 69 -11.42 -17.77 -5.35
C GLY A 69 -10.59 -18.27 -6.53
N ASP A 70 -9.89 -19.39 -6.34
CA ASP A 70 -9.20 -20.13 -7.39
C ASP A 70 -10.17 -20.69 -8.45
N VAL A 71 -11.36 -21.18 -8.02
CA VAL A 71 -12.44 -21.61 -8.92
C VAL A 71 -12.95 -20.45 -9.77
N TYR A 72 -13.16 -19.27 -9.17
CA TYR A 72 -13.58 -18.08 -9.91
C TYR A 72 -12.56 -17.71 -10.98
N ALA A 73 -11.27 -17.65 -10.62
CA ALA A 73 -10.22 -17.30 -11.55
C ALA A 73 -10.11 -18.31 -12.70
N LEU A 74 -10.27 -19.61 -12.41
CA LEU A 74 -10.33 -20.67 -13.41
C LEU A 74 -11.55 -20.51 -14.34
N GLY A 75 -12.73 -20.20 -13.80
CA GLY A 75 -13.93 -19.93 -14.59
C GLY A 75 -13.75 -18.74 -15.54
N ALA A 76 -13.22 -17.63 -15.03
CA ALA A 76 -12.92 -16.43 -15.82
C ALA A 76 -11.88 -16.71 -16.93
N LEU A 77 -10.89 -17.57 -16.66
CA LEU A 77 -9.92 -18.01 -17.66
C LEU A 77 -10.53 -18.84 -18.77
N LEU A 78 -11.38 -19.81 -18.43
CA LEU A 78 -12.05 -20.66 -19.41
C LEU A 78 -13.05 -19.87 -20.26
N LEU A 79 -13.77 -18.91 -19.65
CA LEU A 79 -14.62 -17.97 -20.38
C LEU A 79 -13.81 -17.09 -21.34
N HIS A 80 -12.66 -16.58 -20.90
CA HIS A 80 -11.76 -15.84 -21.77
C HIS A 80 -11.29 -16.69 -22.94
N ALA A 81 -10.86 -17.94 -22.68
CA ALA A 81 -10.41 -18.85 -23.72
C ALA A 81 -11.53 -19.17 -24.73
N ALA A 82 -12.76 -19.34 -24.26
CA ALA A 82 -13.91 -19.66 -25.12
C ALA A 82 -14.40 -18.48 -25.97
N THR A 83 -14.29 -17.25 -25.47
CA THR A 83 -14.88 -16.05 -26.09
C THR A 83 -13.85 -15.10 -26.70
N GLY A 84 -12.55 -15.29 -26.42
CA GLY A 84 -11.47 -14.44 -26.88
C GLY A 84 -11.38 -13.08 -26.18
N ARG A 85 -12.18 -12.83 -25.15
CA ARG A 85 -12.14 -11.60 -24.34
C ARG A 85 -12.35 -11.88 -22.86
N ALA A 86 -11.78 -11.03 -22.01
CA ALA A 86 -12.00 -11.12 -20.58
C ALA A 86 -13.35 -10.51 -20.19
N TRP A 87 -13.96 -11.07 -19.14
CA TRP A 87 -15.28 -10.69 -18.66
C TRP A 87 -15.26 -10.44 -17.17
N HIS A 88 -15.96 -9.41 -16.72
CA HIS A 88 -16.18 -9.15 -15.30
C HIS A 88 -17.50 -9.78 -14.84
N SER A 89 -17.57 -10.08 -13.53
CA SER A 89 -18.77 -10.65 -12.92
C SER A 89 -20.03 -9.79 -13.13
N TYR A 90 -19.93 -8.47 -13.20
CA TYR A 90 -21.09 -7.60 -13.45
C TYR A 90 -21.56 -7.59 -14.92
N GLU A 91 -20.85 -8.27 -15.84
CA GLU A 91 -21.16 -8.29 -17.27
C GLU A 91 -21.94 -9.55 -17.70
N HIS A 92 -22.51 -10.31 -16.76
CA HIS A 92 -23.23 -11.57 -17.02
C HIS A 92 -24.26 -11.49 -18.16
N ASP A 93 -25.06 -10.43 -18.20
CA ASP A 93 -26.09 -10.25 -19.23
C ASP A 93 -25.51 -9.98 -20.62
N ILE A 94 -24.34 -9.34 -20.68
CA ILE A 94 -23.63 -9.06 -21.92
C ILE A 94 -22.95 -10.33 -22.42
N LEU A 95 -22.33 -11.10 -21.52
CA LEU A 95 -21.73 -12.40 -21.81
C LEU A 95 -22.74 -13.39 -22.38
N ARG A 96 -23.93 -13.49 -21.78
CA ARG A 96 -25.00 -14.39 -22.26
C ARG A 96 -25.49 -14.08 -23.68
N ARG A 97 -25.29 -12.84 -24.16
CA ARG A 97 -25.66 -12.40 -25.52
C ARG A 97 -24.51 -12.53 -26.51
N ASP A 98 -23.33 -12.95 -26.06
CA ASP A 98 -22.15 -13.09 -26.90
C ASP A 98 -22.28 -14.33 -27.83
N PRO A 99 -22.11 -14.16 -29.16
CA PRO A 99 -22.22 -15.28 -30.10
C PRO A 99 -21.18 -16.39 -29.91
N HIS A 100 -20.00 -16.09 -29.37
CA HIS A 100 -18.97 -17.08 -29.04
C HIS A 100 -19.32 -17.83 -27.76
N PHE A 101 -19.88 -17.14 -26.76
CA PHE A 101 -20.41 -17.79 -25.57
C PHE A 101 -21.59 -18.73 -25.91
N GLY A 102 -22.47 -18.31 -26.82
CA GLY A 102 -23.59 -19.14 -27.30
C GLY A 102 -23.20 -20.42 -28.04
N ARG A 103 -21.90 -20.63 -28.37
CA ARG A 103 -21.39 -21.89 -28.93
C ARG A 103 -21.07 -22.94 -27.87
N LEU A 104 -21.02 -22.56 -26.60
CA LEU A 104 -20.84 -23.50 -25.50
C LEU A 104 -22.15 -24.28 -25.30
N GLU A 105 -22.04 -25.61 -25.20
CA GLU A 105 -23.19 -26.47 -24.88
C GLU A 105 -23.77 -26.11 -23.50
N GLY A 106 -25.10 -26.19 -23.35
CA GLY A 106 -25.83 -25.62 -22.20
C GLY A 106 -25.26 -25.96 -20.82
N GLU A 107 -24.95 -27.23 -20.56
CA GLU A 107 -24.39 -27.66 -19.27
C GLU A 107 -22.98 -27.08 -18.99
N LEU A 108 -22.16 -26.89 -20.02
CA LEU A 108 -20.82 -26.31 -19.89
C LEU A 108 -20.90 -24.80 -19.68
N ALA A 109 -21.79 -24.13 -20.40
CA ALA A 109 -22.07 -22.70 -20.22
C ALA A 109 -22.55 -22.42 -18.78
N ASP A 110 -23.48 -23.23 -18.28
CA ASP A 110 -24.01 -23.11 -16.91
C ASP A 110 -22.94 -23.37 -15.85
N LEU A 111 -22.09 -24.39 -16.06
CA LEU A 111 -20.98 -24.68 -15.16
C LEU A 111 -20.00 -23.50 -15.07
N LEU A 112 -19.58 -22.93 -16.20
CA LEU A 112 -18.65 -21.80 -16.23
C LEU A 112 -19.26 -20.55 -15.57
N MET A 113 -20.56 -20.32 -15.75
CA MET A 113 -21.28 -19.24 -15.09
C MET A 113 -21.36 -19.42 -13.57
N ARG A 114 -21.55 -20.65 -13.08
CA ARG A 114 -21.49 -20.93 -11.64
C ARG A 114 -20.09 -20.69 -11.06
N CYS A 115 -19.03 -20.97 -11.81
CA CYS A 115 -17.65 -20.67 -11.36
C CYS A 115 -17.43 -19.18 -11.06
N VAL A 116 -18.02 -18.29 -11.85
CA VAL A 116 -17.83 -16.82 -11.72
C VAL A 116 -18.94 -16.11 -10.92
N THR A 117 -19.72 -16.85 -10.14
CA THR A 117 -20.75 -16.26 -9.26
C THR A 117 -20.11 -15.50 -8.09
N ALA A 118 -20.78 -14.44 -7.62
CA ALA A 118 -20.28 -13.59 -6.53
C ALA A 118 -20.09 -14.36 -5.22
N GLU A 119 -21.12 -15.08 -4.75
CA GLU A 119 -21.05 -15.93 -3.55
C GLU A 119 -20.10 -17.13 -3.72
N PRO A 120 -19.02 -17.23 -2.92
CA PRO A 120 -18.01 -18.28 -3.05
C PRO A 120 -18.56 -19.69 -2.82
N GLU A 121 -19.47 -19.86 -1.86
CA GLU A 121 -20.11 -21.13 -1.51
C GLU A 121 -21.06 -21.65 -2.58
N SER A 122 -21.48 -20.81 -3.52
CA SER A 122 -22.32 -21.21 -4.66
C SER A 122 -21.51 -21.75 -5.84
N ARG A 123 -20.17 -21.67 -5.77
CA ARG A 123 -19.27 -22.12 -6.84
C ARG A 123 -19.02 -23.62 -6.73
N PRO A 124 -18.89 -24.33 -7.87
CA PRO A 124 -18.47 -25.73 -7.85
C PRO A 124 -17.03 -25.85 -7.33
N THR A 125 -16.67 -27.04 -6.90
CA THR A 125 -15.28 -27.38 -6.61
C THR A 125 -14.48 -27.55 -7.91
N VAL A 126 -13.15 -27.36 -7.85
CA VAL A 126 -12.26 -27.65 -8.99
C VAL A 126 -12.38 -29.11 -9.45
N ARG A 127 -12.74 -30.04 -8.55
CA ARG A 127 -12.99 -31.44 -8.90
C ARG A 127 -14.18 -31.59 -9.82
N GLU A 128 -15.31 -30.99 -9.45
CA GLU A 128 -16.54 -31.04 -10.26
C GLU A 128 -16.33 -30.36 -11.62
N VAL A 129 -15.58 -29.26 -11.67
CA VAL A 129 -15.20 -28.61 -12.93
C VAL A 129 -14.36 -29.54 -13.80
N ALA A 130 -13.37 -30.21 -13.22
CA ALA A 130 -12.50 -31.14 -13.95
C ALA A 130 -13.26 -32.37 -14.47
N GLU A 131 -14.11 -32.98 -13.64
CA GLU A 131 -14.94 -34.13 -14.02
C GLU A 131 -15.89 -33.78 -15.18
N ALA A 132 -16.56 -32.62 -15.10
CA ALA A 132 -17.49 -32.17 -16.13
C ALA A 132 -16.81 -31.85 -17.48
N LEU A 133 -15.57 -31.33 -17.44
CA LEU A 133 -14.75 -31.09 -18.64
C LEU A 133 -14.21 -32.41 -19.22
N ALA A 134 -13.70 -33.31 -18.37
CA ALA A 134 -13.16 -34.60 -18.81
C ALA A 134 -14.21 -35.46 -19.53
N ALA A 135 -15.48 -35.42 -19.08
CA ALA A 135 -16.59 -36.10 -19.74
C ALA A 135 -16.85 -35.63 -21.20
N ARG A 136 -16.32 -34.47 -21.58
CA ARG A 136 -16.56 -33.81 -22.88
C ARG A 136 -15.36 -33.80 -23.81
N VAL A 137 -14.18 -34.21 -23.34
CA VAL A 137 -12.94 -34.22 -24.13
C VAL A 137 -12.59 -35.68 -24.46
N PRO A 138 -12.82 -36.14 -25.70
CA PRO A 138 -12.45 -37.50 -26.11
C PRO A 138 -10.93 -37.69 -25.97
N GLY A 139 -10.52 -38.76 -25.28
CA GLY A 139 -9.10 -39.06 -25.06
C GLY A 139 -8.44 -38.25 -23.94
N ALA A 140 -9.21 -37.56 -23.10
CA ALA A 140 -8.69 -37.01 -21.85
C ALA A 140 -8.12 -38.16 -21.00
N GLN A 141 -6.79 -38.23 -20.91
CA GLN A 141 -6.12 -39.21 -20.07
C GLN A 141 -6.44 -38.88 -18.61
N ALA A 142 -6.94 -39.86 -17.86
CA ALA A 142 -7.01 -39.73 -16.42
C ALA A 142 -5.57 -39.47 -15.92
N TRP A 143 -5.37 -38.36 -15.22
CA TRP A 143 -4.08 -38.07 -14.63
C TRP A 143 -3.78 -39.14 -13.58
N GLU A 144 -2.82 -40.03 -13.87
CA GLU A 144 -2.29 -40.99 -12.90
C GLU A 144 -1.52 -40.23 -11.82
N GLU A 145 -1.78 -40.51 -10.54
CA GLU A 145 -1.04 -39.91 -9.44
C GLU A 145 0.39 -40.49 -9.44
N PRO A 146 1.45 -39.70 -9.70
CA PRO A 146 2.80 -40.19 -9.44
C PRO A 146 2.95 -40.43 -7.94
N GLU A 147 3.32 -41.66 -7.56
CA GLU A 147 3.76 -42.00 -6.21
C GLU A 147 4.97 -41.12 -5.87
N TYR A 148 4.76 -40.17 -4.97
CA TYR A 148 5.85 -39.45 -4.32
C TYR A 148 5.92 -39.95 -2.90
N ASP A 149 7.09 -40.46 -2.54
CA ASP A 149 7.40 -40.95 -1.20
C ASP A 149 7.17 -39.83 -0.18
N THR A 150 6.23 -40.05 0.74
CA THR A 150 5.80 -39.05 1.73
C THR A 150 6.72 -38.95 2.94
N ASP A 151 7.74 -39.81 3.04
CA ASP A 151 8.63 -39.90 4.20
C ASP A 151 9.72 -38.82 4.25
N ASP A 152 9.93 -38.01 3.20
CA ASP A 152 10.98 -36.98 3.16
C ASP A 152 10.48 -35.55 3.43
N LEU A 153 9.23 -35.39 3.86
CA LEU A 153 8.71 -34.12 4.36
C LEU A 153 8.53 -34.20 5.87
N THR A 154 9.62 -34.07 6.60
CA THR A 154 9.55 -33.76 8.03
C THR A 154 8.82 -32.42 8.20
N PRO A 155 7.71 -32.35 8.97
CA PRO A 155 7.10 -31.08 9.32
C PRO A 155 8.15 -30.26 10.08
N VAL A 156 8.51 -29.10 9.55
CA VAL A 156 9.35 -28.14 10.29
C VAL A 156 8.54 -27.71 11.51
N PRO A 157 9.05 -27.86 12.74
CA PRO A 157 8.33 -27.46 13.95
C PRO A 157 7.92 -25.99 13.92
N SER A 158 6.76 -25.70 14.52
CA SER A 158 6.01 -24.45 14.50
C SER A 158 6.65 -23.31 15.31
N GLU A 159 7.78 -22.76 14.87
CA GLU A 159 8.25 -21.43 15.31
C GLU A 159 7.58 -20.28 14.52
N ARG A 160 6.93 -20.58 13.39
CA ARG A 160 6.28 -19.57 12.52
C ARG A 160 4.85 -19.22 12.92
N ALA A 161 4.11 -20.16 13.50
CA ALA A 161 2.73 -19.90 13.95
C ALA A 161 2.69 -18.84 15.06
N THR A 162 3.65 -18.87 15.99
CA THR A 162 3.77 -17.87 17.05
C THR A 162 4.25 -16.51 16.54
N ALA A 163 5.09 -16.48 15.50
CA ALA A 163 5.52 -15.24 14.87
C ALA A 163 4.39 -14.57 14.08
N ASP A 164 3.61 -15.33 13.30
CA ASP A 164 2.46 -14.83 12.55
C ASP A 164 1.33 -14.35 13.48
N GLU A 165 1.03 -15.09 14.55
CA GLU A 165 0.07 -14.69 15.59
C GLU A 165 0.52 -13.42 16.35
N GLN A 166 1.81 -13.32 16.72
CA GLN A 166 2.38 -12.12 17.34
C GLN A 166 2.40 -10.93 16.35
N GLU A 167 2.60 -11.21 15.07
CA GLU A 167 2.64 -10.22 14.00
C GLU A 167 1.25 -9.64 13.67
N ASP A 168 0.21 -10.44 13.76
CA ASP A 168 -1.19 -10.02 13.60
C ASP A 168 -1.68 -9.27 14.86
N ASP A 169 -1.32 -9.75 16.06
CA ASP A 169 -1.60 -9.05 17.33
C ASP A 169 -0.94 -7.66 17.41
N ASP A 170 0.31 -7.53 16.94
CA ASP A 170 1.00 -6.25 16.82
C ASP A 170 0.25 -5.27 15.90
N SER A 171 -0.30 -5.76 14.79
CA SER A 171 -1.00 -4.94 13.79
C SER A 171 -2.35 -4.44 14.31
N GLU A 172 -3.11 -5.29 15.01
CA GLU A 172 -4.33 -4.89 15.70
C GLU A 172 -4.04 -3.88 16.81
N SER A 173 -2.99 -4.11 17.60
CA SER A 173 -2.54 -3.21 18.67
C SER A 173 -2.15 -1.82 18.12
N TRP A 174 -1.42 -1.78 17.01
CA TRP A 174 -1.09 -0.52 16.32
C TRP A 174 -2.33 0.17 15.79
N THR A 175 -3.27 -0.56 15.20
CA THR A 175 -4.53 -0.01 14.71
C THR A 175 -5.34 0.60 15.86
N ARG A 176 -5.44 -0.09 17.00
CA ARG A 176 -6.08 0.42 18.22
C ARG A 176 -5.41 1.70 18.72
N THR A 177 -4.08 1.74 18.69
CA THR A 177 -3.29 2.94 19.05
C THR A 177 -3.57 4.10 18.10
N ILE A 178 -3.61 3.85 16.79
CA ILE A 178 -3.87 4.87 15.77
C ILE A 178 -5.29 5.44 15.91
N ARG A 179 -6.27 4.62 16.29
CA ARG A 179 -7.68 5.00 16.45
C ARG A 179 -7.99 5.69 17.77
N ALA A 180 -7.06 5.72 18.72
CA ALA A 180 -7.28 6.37 20.01
C ALA A 180 -7.57 7.88 19.84
N PRO A 181 -8.44 8.48 20.66
CA PRO A 181 -8.70 9.92 20.62
C PRO A 181 -7.44 10.74 20.84
N LEU A 182 -7.28 11.83 20.07
CA LEU A 182 -6.17 12.77 20.25
C LEU A 182 -6.53 13.79 21.31
N GLY A 183 -5.63 14.02 22.27
CA GLY A 183 -5.82 15.07 23.28
C GLY A 183 -5.65 16.50 22.74
N ARG A 184 -5.00 16.67 21.59
CA ARG A 184 -4.80 17.95 20.89
C ARG A 184 -4.45 17.71 19.42
N PRO A 185 -4.64 18.70 18.52
CA PRO A 185 -4.17 18.60 17.15
C PRO A 185 -2.65 18.39 17.09
N LEU A 186 -2.21 17.47 16.25
CA LEU A 186 -0.82 17.04 16.12
C LEU A 186 -0.22 17.50 14.79
N ARG A 187 0.94 18.16 14.85
CA ARG A 187 1.70 18.57 13.67
C ARG A 187 2.98 17.76 13.56
N ILE A 188 3.12 17.06 12.45
CA ILE A 188 4.24 16.17 12.20
C ILE A 188 5.00 16.72 11.00
N ALA A 189 6.25 17.14 11.22
CA ALA A 189 7.13 17.53 10.11
C ALA A 189 7.85 16.30 9.56
N LEU A 190 7.80 16.09 8.25
CA LEU A 190 8.58 15.07 7.56
C LEU A 190 9.77 15.74 6.92
N VAL A 191 10.95 15.26 7.25
CA VAL A 191 12.23 15.84 6.84
C VAL A 191 13.02 14.80 6.06
N GLY A 192 13.25 15.07 4.79
CA GLY A 192 14.20 14.32 3.98
C GLY A 192 15.63 14.62 4.41
N VAL A 193 16.51 13.62 4.44
CA VAL A 193 17.95 13.88 4.65
C VAL A 193 18.65 14.30 3.34
N LYS A 194 18.06 13.95 2.20
CA LYS A 194 18.51 14.25 0.82
C LYS A 194 17.34 14.17 -0.17
N ASP A 195 17.57 14.64 -1.38
CA ASP A 195 16.64 14.46 -2.50
C ASP A 195 16.46 12.97 -2.84
N GLY A 196 15.23 12.57 -3.12
CA GLY A 196 14.91 11.21 -3.59
C GLY A 196 14.99 10.11 -2.52
N VAL A 197 15.10 10.46 -1.23
CA VAL A 197 15.04 9.49 -0.11
C VAL A 197 13.63 8.94 0.13
N GLY A 198 12.62 9.54 -0.52
CA GLY A 198 11.22 9.15 -0.40
C GLY A 198 10.45 9.89 0.70
N CYS A 199 10.86 11.12 1.05
CA CYS A 199 10.17 11.96 2.04
C CYS A 199 8.70 12.19 1.64
N THR A 200 8.46 12.77 0.47
CA THR A 200 7.11 12.99 -0.09
C THR A 200 6.27 11.72 -0.18
N THR A 201 6.87 10.60 -0.59
CA THR A 201 6.18 9.30 -0.60
C THR A 201 5.77 8.88 0.81
N THR A 202 6.67 9.05 1.78
CA THR A 202 6.41 8.74 3.20
C THR A 202 5.33 9.66 3.75
N THR A 203 5.33 10.95 3.41
CA THR A 203 4.29 11.91 3.80
C THR A 203 2.92 11.48 3.31
N MET A 204 2.83 11.15 2.03
CA MET A 204 1.59 10.68 1.41
C MET A 204 1.10 9.38 2.01
N MET A 205 2.00 8.41 2.18
CA MET A 205 1.66 7.10 2.71
C MET A 205 1.22 7.14 4.17
N LEU A 206 1.98 7.85 5.01
CA LEU A 206 1.64 8.07 6.41
C LEU A 206 0.29 8.79 6.53
N GLY A 207 0.08 9.85 5.75
CA GLY A 207 -1.17 10.60 5.74
C GLY A 207 -2.35 9.75 5.30
N ALA A 208 -2.15 8.92 4.28
CA ALA A 208 -3.18 8.03 3.78
C ALA A 208 -3.57 6.97 4.82
N VAL A 209 -2.60 6.32 5.47
CA VAL A 209 -2.85 5.35 6.55
C VAL A 209 -3.56 6.01 7.73
N LEU A 210 -3.13 7.19 8.17
CA LEU A 210 -3.76 7.90 9.28
C LEU A 210 -5.21 8.26 8.96
N ALA A 211 -5.48 8.78 7.76
CA ALA A 211 -6.85 9.13 7.35
C ALA A 211 -7.74 7.89 7.23
N ASP A 212 -7.23 6.81 6.64
CA ASP A 212 -7.94 5.54 6.46
C ASP A 212 -8.28 4.88 7.81
N GLN A 213 -7.31 4.81 8.72
CA GLN A 213 -7.52 4.13 9.99
C GLN A 213 -8.38 4.93 10.97
N ARG A 214 -8.27 6.26 10.96
CA ARG A 214 -9.02 7.13 11.88
C ARG A 214 -10.38 7.56 11.34
N GLN A 215 -10.59 7.53 10.02
CA GLN A 215 -11.76 8.13 9.37
C GLN A 215 -11.94 9.61 9.75
N GLU A 216 -10.82 10.30 10.00
CA GLU A 216 -10.73 11.72 10.34
C GLU A 216 -9.97 12.48 9.25
N ARG A 217 -10.18 13.80 9.19
CA ARG A 217 -9.46 14.66 8.25
C ARG A 217 -7.99 14.75 8.63
N VAL A 218 -7.11 14.33 7.73
CA VAL A 218 -5.66 14.54 7.81
C VAL A 218 -5.26 15.50 6.70
N LEU A 219 -4.42 16.48 7.00
CA LEU A 219 -3.84 17.38 6.00
C LEU A 219 -2.40 16.97 5.71
N ALA A 220 -2.01 16.89 4.45
CA ALA A 220 -0.62 16.93 4.04
C ALA A 220 -0.34 18.24 3.30
N LEU A 221 0.68 18.96 3.74
CA LEU A 221 1.06 20.27 3.27
C LEU A 221 2.48 20.22 2.69
N ASP A 222 2.62 20.66 1.44
CA ASP A 222 3.90 20.78 0.76
C ASP A 222 4.64 22.04 1.19
N ALA A 223 5.79 21.91 1.86
CA ALA A 223 6.59 23.02 2.34
C ALA A 223 7.86 23.29 1.51
N ASP A 224 7.99 22.64 0.34
CA ASP A 224 9.18 22.77 -0.48
C ASP A 224 9.07 23.97 -1.44
N ARG A 225 9.94 24.96 -1.26
CA ARG A 225 10.00 26.19 -2.09
C ARG A 225 10.86 26.03 -3.34
N HIS A 226 10.73 24.95 -4.11
CA HIS A 226 11.67 24.67 -5.21
C HIS A 226 11.12 24.99 -6.61
N ALA A 227 12.00 25.50 -7.49
CA ALA A 227 11.73 25.81 -8.90
C ALA A 227 12.14 24.68 -9.87
N GLY A 228 12.29 23.43 -9.39
CA GLY A 228 12.86 22.30 -10.14
C GLY A 228 11.88 21.17 -10.51
N ARG A 229 12.38 20.16 -11.25
CA ARG A 229 11.62 18.99 -11.78
C ARG A 229 11.46 17.81 -10.80
N HIS A 230 11.43 18.04 -9.50
CA HIS A 230 11.35 16.95 -8.52
C HIS A 230 9.88 16.56 -8.25
N VAL A 231 9.64 15.29 -7.90
CA VAL A 231 8.30 14.75 -7.63
C VAL A 231 7.75 15.38 -6.36
N ARG A 232 6.81 16.31 -6.51
CA ARG A 232 6.11 17.02 -5.43
C ARG A 232 4.97 16.20 -4.86
N ILE A 233 4.42 16.63 -3.71
CA ILE A 233 3.23 16.00 -3.14
C ILE A 233 2.07 16.03 -4.15
N GLY A 234 1.99 17.09 -4.96
CA GLY A 234 1.00 17.26 -6.02
C GLY A 234 1.07 16.21 -7.12
N GLY A 235 2.23 15.59 -7.35
CA GLY A 235 2.40 14.49 -8.30
C GLY A 235 2.05 13.11 -7.72
N ARG A 236 1.72 13.05 -6.43
CA ARG A 236 1.38 11.82 -5.71
C ARG A 236 -0.11 11.67 -5.41
N VAL A 237 -0.94 12.60 -5.86
CA VAL A 237 -2.41 12.61 -5.69
C VAL A 237 -3.09 13.03 -6.98
N PHE A 238 -4.29 12.52 -7.25
CA PHE A 238 -5.13 13.05 -8.33
C PHE A 238 -5.56 14.48 -7.98
N ARG A 239 -5.16 15.45 -8.81
CA ARG A 239 -5.40 16.87 -8.54
C ARG A 239 -6.83 17.27 -8.89
N SER A 240 -7.62 17.60 -7.87
CA SER A 240 -8.96 18.18 -8.03
C SER A 240 -8.90 19.70 -8.22
N THR A 241 -7.78 20.32 -7.85
CA THR A 241 -7.54 21.75 -7.97
C THR A 241 -6.06 22.02 -8.27
N LEU A 242 -5.81 23.06 -9.06
CA LEU A 242 -4.46 23.59 -9.30
C LEU A 242 -4.07 24.67 -8.30
N ALA A 243 -4.99 25.12 -7.46
CA ALA A 243 -4.69 26.09 -6.41
C ALA A 243 -3.65 25.51 -5.43
N GLY A 244 -2.70 26.34 -5.03
CA GLY A 244 -1.63 25.98 -4.10
C GLY A 244 -1.62 26.85 -2.85
N LEU A 245 -0.52 26.76 -2.10
CA LEU A 245 -0.36 27.49 -0.84
C LEU A 245 -0.51 29.00 -1.01
N THR A 246 0.08 29.58 -2.06
CA THR A 246 -0.02 31.03 -2.35
C THR A 246 -1.45 31.47 -2.61
N ASP A 247 -2.23 30.67 -3.37
CA ASP A 247 -3.63 30.98 -3.67
C ASP A 247 -4.49 30.95 -2.40
N LEU A 248 -4.28 29.93 -1.56
CA LEU A 248 -4.97 29.83 -0.28
C LEU A 248 -4.60 30.99 0.64
N ALA A 249 -3.31 31.34 0.73
CA ALA A 249 -2.84 32.46 1.56
C ALA A 249 -3.52 33.78 1.18
N ALA A 250 -3.66 34.05 -0.13
CA ALA A 250 -4.36 35.22 -0.64
C ALA A 250 -5.87 35.22 -0.31
N ALA A 251 -6.50 34.04 -0.30
CA ALA A 251 -7.92 33.84 -0.06
C ALA A 251 -8.31 33.65 1.43
N LEU A 252 -7.35 33.63 2.37
CA LEU A 252 -7.62 33.30 3.79
C LEU A 252 -8.69 34.17 4.45
N ARG A 253 -8.91 35.41 3.98
CA ARG A 253 -9.95 36.31 4.52
C ARG A 253 -11.37 35.84 4.20
N ASP A 254 -11.51 35.07 3.13
CA ASP A 254 -12.77 34.57 2.60
C ASP A 254 -13.04 33.13 3.05
N VAL A 255 -12.04 32.42 3.58
CA VAL A 255 -12.20 31.08 4.16
C VAL A 255 -12.86 31.17 5.54
N ARG A 256 -14.17 30.88 5.59
CA ARG A 256 -14.97 30.93 6.83
C ARG A 256 -15.33 29.55 7.35
N ARG A 257 -15.42 28.56 6.47
CA ARG A 257 -15.78 27.17 6.77
C ARG A 257 -14.87 26.20 6.02
N PHE A 258 -15.00 24.91 6.35
CA PHE A 258 -14.19 23.86 5.75
C PHE A 258 -14.42 23.75 4.23
N GLU A 259 -15.64 23.97 3.77
CA GLU A 259 -16.00 23.88 2.34
C GLU A 259 -15.20 24.90 1.51
N ASP A 260 -14.99 26.11 2.03
CA ASP A 260 -14.21 27.15 1.34
C ASP A 260 -12.74 26.74 1.26
N LEU A 261 -12.22 26.15 2.34
CA LEU A 261 -10.86 25.61 2.39
C LEU A 261 -10.69 24.42 1.43
N SER A 262 -11.70 23.57 1.30
CA SER A 262 -11.65 22.35 0.47
C SER A 262 -11.44 22.63 -1.02
N LEU A 263 -11.78 23.83 -1.49
CA LEU A 263 -11.53 24.29 -2.87
C LEU A 263 -10.03 24.37 -3.22
N PHE A 264 -9.18 24.46 -2.20
CA PHE A 264 -7.72 24.53 -2.32
C PHE A 264 -7.03 23.18 -2.09
N LEU A 265 -7.80 22.13 -1.76
CA LEU A 265 -7.28 20.83 -1.37
C LEU A 265 -7.59 19.77 -2.43
N SER A 266 -6.65 18.86 -2.64
CA SER A 266 -6.87 17.65 -3.45
C SER A 266 -7.12 16.46 -2.52
N PRO A 267 -8.34 15.89 -2.49
CA PRO A 267 -8.63 14.71 -1.69
C PRO A 267 -7.99 13.47 -2.31
N HIS A 268 -7.40 12.64 -1.46
CA HIS A 268 -7.02 11.27 -1.76
C HIS A 268 -8.12 10.31 -1.29
N ARG A 269 -8.25 9.13 -1.92
CA ARG A 269 -9.33 8.17 -1.65
C ARG A 269 -9.42 7.70 -0.19
N SER A 270 -8.31 7.74 0.54
CA SER A 270 -8.26 7.40 1.97
C SER A 270 -8.84 8.47 2.90
N GLY A 271 -9.24 9.64 2.38
CA GLY A 271 -9.65 10.80 3.19
C GLY A 271 -8.52 11.78 3.53
N LEU A 272 -7.28 11.50 3.11
CA LEU A 272 -6.18 12.46 3.20
C LEU A 272 -6.46 13.66 2.29
N MET A 273 -6.31 14.87 2.83
CA MET A 273 -6.43 16.12 2.08
C MET A 273 -5.04 16.68 1.81
N VAL A 274 -4.76 17.04 0.55
CA VAL A 274 -3.44 17.50 0.13
C VAL A 274 -3.49 18.97 -0.30
N LEU A 275 -2.68 19.81 0.34
CA LEU A 275 -2.36 21.15 -0.14
C LEU A 275 -1.00 21.10 -0.83
N ALA A 276 -1.02 21.08 -2.16
CA ALA A 276 0.20 21.04 -2.95
C ALA A 276 0.84 22.44 -3.09
N ASN A 277 2.16 22.46 -3.20
CA ASN A 277 2.91 23.65 -3.55
C ASN A 277 3.51 23.47 -4.96
N ASP A 278 2.66 23.51 -5.96
CA ASP A 278 3.15 23.56 -7.33
C ASP A 278 3.51 24.99 -7.67
N ALA A 279 4.79 25.23 -7.91
CA ALA A 279 5.26 26.44 -8.58
C ALA A 279 4.49 26.55 -9.90
N VAL A 280 3.49 27.42 -9.91
CA VAL A 280 2.58 27.53 -11.04
C VAL A 280 3.40 27.99 -12.25
N SER A 281 3.23 27.24 -13.34
CA SER A 281 3.57 27.60 -14.72
C SER A 281 2.79 28.83 -15.22
N ARG A 282 2.61 29.86 -14.39
CA ARG A 282 2.02 31.15 -14.77
C ARG A 282 3.17 32.15 -14.92
N PRO A 283 3.48 32.61 -16.14
CA PRO A 283 4.51 33.64 -16.38
C PRO A 283 4.22 35.01 -15.71
N SER A 284 3.11 35.15 -14.98
CA SER A 284 2.54 36.45 -14.59
C SER A 284 2.08 36.53 -13.13
N ALA A 285 2.25 35.49 -12.30
CA ALA A 285 1.87 35.53 -10.89
C ALA A 285 3.12 35.41 -10.00
N GLY A 286 3.35 36.44 -9.19
CA GLY A 286 4.57 36.62 -8.41
C GLY A 286 4.84 35.51 -7.41
N GLY A 287 6.11 35.09 -7.37
CA GLY A 287 6.76 34.49 -6.20
C GLY A 287 6.32 33.08 -5.78
N GLN A 288 7.28 32.33 -5.27
CA GLN A 288 6.98 31.27 -4.31
C GLN A 288 6.35 31.91 -3.05
N TYR A 289 5.53 31.16 -2.32
CA TYR A 289 4.93 31.64 -1.07
C TYR A 289 6.00 32.17 -0.09
N THR A 290 5.65 33.15 0.74
CA THR A 290 6.51 33.74 1.77
C THR A 290 6.43 32.97 3.10
N GLU A 291 7.36 33.19 4.04
CA GLU A 291 7.24 32.56 5.38
C GLU A 291 5.95 32.96 6.10
N GLN A 292 5.50 34.19 5.87
CA GLN A 292 4.24 34.69 6.40
C GLN A 292 3.04 33.95 5.81
N ASP A 293 3.03 33.70 4.49
CA ASP A 293 1.96 32.94 3.82
C ASP A 293 1.85 31.53 4.41
N PHE A 294 2.98 30.84 4.57
CA PHE A 294 3.01 29.51 5.17
C PHE A 294 2.49 29.51 6.60
N ARG A 295 2.95 30.43 7.45
CA ARG A 295 2.49 30.54 8.83
C ARG A 295 0.99 30.82 8.89
N ALA A 296 0.49 31.71 8.04
CA ALA A 296 -0.91 32.06 7.98
C ALA A 296 -1.77 30.85 7.57
N VAL A 297 -1.37 30.12 6.53
CA VAL A 297 -2.04 28.88 6.10
C VAL A 297 -1.97 27.81 7.18
N ALA A 298 -0.79 27.52 7.71
CA ALA A 298 -0.58 26.51 8.75
C ALA A 298 -1.32 26.83 10.05
N TRP A 299 -1.62 28.11 10.32
CA TRP A 299 -2.48 28.54 11.43
C TRP A 299 -3.97 28.40 11.09
N ALA A 300 -4.39 28.85 9.90
CA ALA A 300 -5.79 28.83 9.48
C ALA A 300 -6.35 27.42 9.29
N THR A 301 -5.52 26.43 8.93
CA THR A 301 -5.95 25.04 8.78
C THR A 301 -6.09 24.29 10.11
N ARG A 302 -5.48 24.78 11.21
CA ARG A 302 -5.45 24.09 12.52
C ARG A 302 -6.81 23.65 13.05
N PRO A 303 -7.90 24.45 12.96
CA PRO A 303 -9.19 24.05 13.51
C PRO A 303 -9.86 22.90 12.75
N TYR A 304 -9.47 22.66 11.51
CA TYR A 304 -10.14 21.72 10.60
C TYR A 304 -9.50 20.33 10.58
N PHE A 305 -8.23 20.23 10.98
CA PHE A 305 -7.41 19.03 10.86
C PHE A 305 -6.79 18.63 12.21
N PRO A 306 -7.25 17.53 12.84
CA PRO A 306 -6.61 16.95 14.01
C PRO A 306 -5.16 16.53 13.77
N ILE A 307 -4.80 16.17 12.53
CA ILE A 307 -3.42 15.83 12.16
C ILE A 307 -3.02 16.63 10.92
N THR A 308 -1.85 17.27 10.98
CA THR A 308 -1.21 17.92 9.83
C THR A 308 0.19 17.36 9.63
N LEU A 309 0.47 16.90 8.43
CA LEU A 309 1.77 16.47 7.94
C LEU A 309 2.39 17.59 7.11
N VAL A 310 3.63 17.94 7.38
CA VAL A 310 4.35 18.98 6.65
C VAL A 310 5.52 18.32 5.92
N ASP A 311 5.42 18.21 4.59
CA ASP A 311 6.45 17.63 3.73
C ASP A 311 7.58 18.65 3.49
N SER A 312 8.81 18.30 3.83
CA SER A 312 9.98 19.16 3.70
C SER A 312 11.20 18.35 3.28
N ASP A 313 11.94 18.82 2.28
CA ASP A 313 13.17 18.19 1.81
C ASP A 313 14.33 18.34 2.80
N LYS A 314 14.24 19.30 3.72
CA LYS A 314 15.28 19.70 4.68
C LYS A 314 14.69 20.15 6.03
N PRO A 315 15.46 20.08 7.13
CA PRO A 315 15.06 20.63 8.42
C PRO A 315 15.23 22.16 8.43
N VAL A 316 14.17 22.89 8.02
CA VAL A 316 14.14 24.35 8.02
C VAL A 316 13.32 24.88 9.20
N GLN A 317 13.68 26.03 9.75
CA GLN A 317 13.01 26.60 10.93
C GLN A 317 11.49 26.72 10.74
N LEU A 318 11.07 27.12 9.54
CA LEU A 318 9.66 27.33 9.18
C LEU A 318 8.80 26.07 9.39
N THR A 319 9.31 24.90 9.01
CA THR A 319 8.56 23.62 9.10
C THR A 319 8.62 23.02 10.49
N LEU A 320 9.67 23.37 11.26
CA LEU A 320 9.90 22.84 12.60
C LEU A 320 9.22 23.66 13.70
N GLU A 321 9.07 24.98 13.55
CA GLU A 321 8.65 25.89 14.64
C GLU A 321 7.36 25.47 15.38
N HIS A 322 6.44 24.83 14.66
CA HIS A 322 5.18 24.36 15.23
C HIS A 322 5.00 22.84 15.14
N ALA A 323 6.06 22.11 14.78
CA ALA A 323 6.04 20.67 14.79
C ALA A 323 6.02 20.16 16.24
N ASP A 324 5.09 19.25 16.51
CA ASP A 324 5.02 18.50 17.76
C ASP A 324 5.90 17.24 17.69
N ARG A 325 6.09 16.69 16.48
CA ARG A 325 6.94 15.52 16.20
C ARG A 325 7.61 15.65 14.84
N VAL A 326 8.70 14.92 14.64
CA VAL A 326 9.43 14.86 13.37
C VAL A 326 9.56 13.42 12.88
N VAL A 327 9.40 13.22 11.58
CA VAL A 327 9.83 12.00 10.89
C VAL A 327 11.07 12.33 10.07
N ILE A 328 12.18 11.64 10.34
CA ILE A 328 13.41 11.79 9.56
C ILE A 328 13.44 10.67 8.52
N VAL A 329 13.29 11.01 7.24
CA VAL A 329 13.26 10.04 6.15
C VAL A 329 14.64 9.93 5.51
N SER A 330 15.21 8.73 5.58
CA SER A 330 16.51 8.41 5.03
C SER A 330 16.50 7.11 4.24
N ARG A 331 17.53 6.90 3.42
CA ARG A 331 17.71 5.63 2.72
C ARG A 331 18.21 4.57 3.70
N ALA A 332 17.78 3.34 3.48
CA ALA A 332 18.29 2.17 4.18
C ALA A 332 19.66 1.73 3.61
N ASP A 333 20.67 2.61 3.71
CA ASP A 333 22.08 2.34 3.41
C ASP A 333 23.01 3.02 4.43
N PRO A 334 24.30 2.66 4.51
CA PRO A 334 25.22 3.26 5.49
C PRO A 334 25.31 4.79 5.41
N ALA A 335 25.29 5.35 4.19
CA ALA A 335 25.31 6.80 4.00
C ALA A 335 24.04 7.47 4.53
N GLY A 336 22.89 6.81 4.40
CA GLY A 336 21.60 7.24 4.94
C GLY A 336 21.57 7.22 6.48
N LEU A 337 22.20 6.24 7.12
CA LEU A 337 22.36 6.24 8.58
C LEU A 337 23.15 7.45 9.07
N THR A 338 24.32 7.72 8.46
CA THR A 338 25.13 8.89 8.80
C THR A 338 24.36 10.20 8.57
N GLN A 339 23.61 10.31 7.48
CA GLN A 339 22.81 11.50 7.17
C GLN A 339 21.64 11.70 8.13
N ALA A 340 21.01 10.63 8.59
CA ALA A 340 19.99 10.71 9.63
C ALA A 340 20.57 11.21 10.95
N GLN A 341 21.77 10.74 11.35
CA GLN A 341 22.47 11.23 12.54
C GLN A 341 22.79 12.73 12.42
N GLN A 342 23.37 13.15 11.29
CA GLN A 342 23.66 14.56 11.01
C GLN A 342 22.40 15.44 11.04
N THR A 343 21.26 14.91 10.60
CA THR A 343 19.97 15.62 10.65
C THR A 343 19.50 15.80 12.09
N MET A 344 19.67 14.80 12.97
CA MET A 344 19.40 14.96 14.41
C MET A 344 20.32 16.01 15.04
N ASP A 345 21.62 16.00 14.72
CA ASP A 345 22.57 17.01 15.21
C ASP A 345 22.18 18.42 14.73
N ARG A 346 21.63 18.51 13.51
CA ARG A 346 21.10 19.77 12.99
C ARG A 346 19.86 20.24 13.76
N LEU A 347 18.94 19.35 14.14
CA LEU A 347 17.80 19.69 14.99
C LEU A 347 18.24 20.21 16.36
N VAL A 348 19.27 19.61 16.97
CA VAL A 348 19.88 20.12 18.21
C VAL A 348 20.47 21.52 17.99
N THR A 349 21.16 21.73 16.87
CA THR A 349 21.75 23.03 16.50
C THR A 349 20.67 24.11 16.29
N LEU A 350 19.48 23.72 15.80
CA LEU A 350 18.31 24.58 15.66
C LEU A 350 17.55 24.77 16.99
N ASN A 351 18.16 24.39 18.11
CA ASN A 351 17.60 24.47 19.45
C ASN A 351 16.29 23.67 19.61
N ARG A 352 16.20 22.52 18.93
CA ARG A 352 15.06 21.58 19.00
C ARG A 352 15.47 20.16 19.41
N PRO A 353 16.14 19.97 20.56
CA PRO A 353 16.44 18.63 21.08
C PRO A 353 15.16 17.85 21.44
N ASP A 354 14.09 18.55 21.81
CA ASP A 354 12.75 17.99 22.04
C ASP A 354 12.22 17.20 20.83
N LEU A 355 12.48 17.70 19.62
CA LEU A 355 12.06 17.02 18.39
C LEU A 355 12.90 15.79 18.07
N VAL A 356 14.18 15.77 18.46
CA VAL A 356 15.06 14.60 18.28
C VAL A 356 14.54 13.44 19.13
N GLU A 357 14.20 13.74 20.38
CA GLU A 357 13.66 12.78 21.31
C GLU A 357 12.35 12.14 20.85
N GLU A 358 11.46 12.94 20.27
CA GLU A 358 10.18 12.49 19.73
C GLU A 358 10.26 12.04 18.27
N ALA A 359 11.46 12.08 17.65
CA ALA A 359 11.62 11.73 16.24
C ALA A 359 11.40 10.24 15.99
N VAL A 360 10.79 9.92 14.85
CA VAL A 360 10.82 8.56 14.29
C VAL A 360 11.67 8.59 13.02
N VAL A 361 12.68 7.73 12.95
CA VAL A 361 13.52 7.60 11.75
C VAL A 361 12.91 6.57 10.81
N VAL A 362 12.68 6.94 9.57
CA VAL A 362 12.26 6.03 8.51
C VAL A 362 13.47 5.67 7.65
N LEU A 363 13.80 4.38 7.62
CA LEU A 363 14.83 3.81 6.75
C LEU A 363 14.15 3.18 5.53
N ASN A 364 14.17 3.89 4.40
CA ASN A 364 13.45 3.53 3.20
C ASN A 364 14.33 2.75 2.21
N HIS A 365 13.92 1.54 1.83
CA HIS A 365 14.55 0.74 0.78
C HIS A 365 14.07 1.14 -0.61
N SER A 366 14.42 2.35 -1.06
CA SER A 366 14.02 2.86 -2.40
C SER A 366 14.83 2.26 -3.57
N ARG A 367 15.94 1.57 -3.30
CA ARG A 367 16.80 0.90 -4.30
C ARG A 367 16.98 -0.59 -3.95
N PRO A 368 17.26 -1.46 -4.94
CA PRO A 368 17.65 -2.84 -4.64
C PRO A 368 18.85 -2.81 -3.70
N ALA A 369 18.82 -3.58 -2.62
CA ALA A 369 19.96 -3.70 -1.73
C ALA A 369 21.11 -4.32 -2.54
N ALA A 370 22.19 -3.58 -2.83
CA ALA A 370 23.33 -4.17 -3.52
C ALA A 370 24.24 -4.94 -2.54
N GLY A 371 23.61 -5.81 -1.73
CA GLY A 371 24.29 -6.75 -0.83
C GLY A 371 24.85 -6.15 0.47
N TRP A 372 24.60 -4.88 0.80
CA TRP A 372 25.00 -4.31 2.09
C TRP A 372 23.98 -4.61 3.20
N ILE A 373 24.49 -4.98 4.37
CA ILE A 373 23.72 -5.11 5.62
C ILE A 373 23.94 -3.82 6.42
N LEU A 374 22.87 -3.26 6.99
CA LEU A 374 22.98 -2.09 7.86
C LEU A 374 23.73 -2.49 9.13
N ASP A 375 24.74 -1.71 9.50
CA ASP A 375 25.49 -1.92 10.73
C ASP A 375 24.58 -1.77 11.96
N SER A 376 24.51 -2.84 12.76
CA SER A 376 23.78 -2.89 14.02
C SER A 376 24.24 -1.80 15.01
N GLY A 377 25.51 -1.38 14.95
CA GLY A 377 26.04 -0.27 15.73
C GLY A 377 25.38 1.06 15.36
N GLY A 378 25.40 1.42 14.07
CA GLY A 378 24.76 2.62 13.54
C GLY A 378 23.26 2.69 13.83
N VAL A 379 22.53 1.57 13.66
CA VAL A 379 21.09 1.50 13.97
C VAL A 379 20.83 1.69 15.46
N ARG A 380 21.64 1.06 16.35
CA ARG A 380 21.53 1.27 17.81
C ARG A 380 21.82 2.71 18.20
N GLY A 381 22.81 3.35 17.58
CA GLY A 381 23.16 4.75 17.84
C GLY A 381 22.05 5.74 17.45
N LEU A 382 21.27 5.43 16.41
CA LEU A 382 20.05 6.20 16.11
C LEU A 382 18.94 5.90 17.12
N ARG A 383 18.72 4.63 17.45
CA ARG A 383 17.63 4.20 18.33
C ARG A 383 17.77 4.77 19.74
N SER A 384 18.99 4.98 20.25
CA SER A 384 19.21 5.56 21.57
C SER A 384 18.85 7.05 21.67
N ARG A 385 18.71 7.75 20.53
CA ARG A 385 18.46 9.20 20.48
C ARG A 385 17.03 9.56 20.11
N CYS A 386 16.29 8.64 19.52
CA CYS A 386 14.98 8.89 18.94
C CYS A 386 13.93 7.92 19.47
N ARG A 387 12.67 8.28 19.27
CA ARG A 387 11.53 7.50 19.73
C ARG A 387 11.42 6.13 19.10
N GLY A 388 11.88 5.99 17.85
CA GLY A 388 11.81 4.72 17.15
C GLY A 388 12.38 4.79 15.75
N ILE A 389 12.59 3.60 15.18
CA ILE A 389 13.06 3.42 13.81
C ILE A 389 12.08 2.48 13.11
N VAL A 390 11.65 2.86 11.91
CA VAL A 390 10.82 2.04 11.04
C VAL A 390 11.56 1.82 9.73
N THR A 391 11.73 0.56 9.35
CA THR A 391 12.25 0.21 8.04
C THR A 391 11.08 0.00 7.09
N VAL A 392 11.05 0.75 6.00
CA VAL A 392 10.05 0.57 4.93
C VAL A 392 10.69 -0.29 3.84
N PRO A 393 10.15 -1.50 3.58
CA PRO A 393 10.68 -2.38 2.54
C PRO A 393 10.50 -1.77 1.15
N ARG A 394 11.25 -2.29 0.18
CA ARG A 394 11.09 -1.90 -1.21
C ARG A 394 9.70 -2.31 -1.68
N ASP A 395 8.97 -1.35 -2.22
CA ASP A 395 7.65 -1.56 -2.77
C ASP A 395 7.61 -1.10 -4.23
N GLY A 396 7.08 -1.94 -5.13
CA GLY A 396 7.05 -1.66 -6.55
C GLY A 396 6.21 -0.43 -6.90
N HIS A 397 5.08 -0.24 -6.22
CA HIS A 397 4.20 0.90 -6.41
C HIS A 397 4.88 2.20 -5.97
N LEU A 398 5.48 2.20 -4.78
CA LEU A 398 6.15 3.38 -4.25
C LEU A 398 7.34 3.82 -5.10
N ALA A 399 8.02 2.86 -5.73
CA ALA A 399 9.16 3.11 -6.61
C ALA A 399 8.78 3.76 -7.95
N MET A 400 7.53 3.62 -8.43
CA MET A 400 7.09 4.17 -9.72
C MET A 400 7.05 5.70 -9.74
N GLY A 401 6.97 6.36 -8.60
CA GLY A 401 6.95 7.83 -8.56
C GLY A 401 5.58 8.46 -8.87
N SER A 402 4.55 7.65 -9.12
CA SER A 402 3.20 8.08 -9.48
C SER A 402 2.33 8.35 -8.26
N THR A 403 1.03 8.62 -8.51
CA THR A 403 -0.03 8.69 -7.50
C THR A 403 0.08 7.54 -6.52
N VAL A 404 0.03 7.88 -5.24
CA VAL A 404 0.09 6.92 -4.13
C VAL A 404 -1.32 6.37 -3.90
N GLU A 405 -1.41 5.07 -3.63
CA GLU A 405 -2.66 4.35 -3.40
C GLU A 405 -2.37 3.24 -2.38
N LEU A 406 -3.04 3.27 -1.22
CA LEU A 406 -2.85 2.28 -0.15
C LEU A 406 -3.05 0.85 -0.66
N SER A 407 -4.01 0.72 -1.56
CA SER A 407 -4.49 -0.55 -2.09
C SER A 407 -3.51 -1.29 -3.00
N TRP A 408 -2.43 -0.62 -3.42
CA TRP A 408 -1.40 -1.17 -4.30
C TRP A 408 -0.10 -1.48 -3.54
N LEU A 409 -0.07 -1.23 -2.22
CA LEU A 409 1.06 -1.59 -1.39
C LEU A 409 1.15 -3.09 -1.14
N THR A 410 2.39 -3.56 -0.98
CA THR A 410 2.67 -4.83 -0.31
C THR A 410 2.26 -4.76 1.17
N PRO A 411 1.77 -5.88 1.77
CA PRO A 411 1.46 -5.97 3.19
C PRO A 411 2.61 -5.51 4.09
N ALA A 412 3.84 -5.88 3.76
CA ALA A 412 5.02 -5.48 4.53
C ALA A 412 5.24 -3.95 4.50
N ALA A 413 5.05 -3.29 3.35
CA ALA A 413 5.14 -1.84 3.27
C ALA A 413 4.00 -1.15 4.03
N TYR A 414 2.76 -1.66 3.89
CA TYR A 414 1.63 -1.12 4.62
C TYR A 414 1.80 -1.26 6.14
N LYS A 415 2.22 -2.43 6.61
CA LYS A 415 2.51 -2.72 8.01
C LYS A 415 3.61 -1.81 8.56
N ALA A 416 4.64 -1.49 7.76
CA ALA A 416 5.64 -0.50 8.14
C ALA A 416 5.02 0.89 8.34
N TYR A 417 4.10 1.33 7.48
CA TYR A 417 3.39 2.61 7.65
C TYR A 417 2.38 2.61 8.80
N LEU A 418 1.71 1.48 9.07
CA LEU A 418 0.89 1.30 10.29
C LEU A 418 1.76 1.45 11.54
N ARG A 419 2.90 0.76 11.59
CA ARG A 419 3.84 0.88 12.71
C ARG A 419 4.34 2.30 12.89
N LEU A 420 4.68 3.00 11.79
CA LEU A 420 5.08 4.40 11.81
C LEU A 420 3.98 5.28 12.40
N ALA A 421 2.74 5.12 11.95
CA ALA A 421 1.59 5.85 12.48
C ALA A 421 1.36 5.58 13.97
N ALA A 422 1.43 4.31 14.40
CA ALA A 422 1.27 3.94 15.80
C ALA A 422 2.39 4.50 16.68
N LEU A 423 3.65 4.45 16.24
CA LEU A 423 4.76 5.11 16.93
C LEU A 423 4.52 6.62 17.03
N LEU A 424 3.95 7.26 16.01
CA LEU A 424 3.69 8.70 15.99
C LEU A 424 2.44 9.15 16.74
N LEU A 425 1.53 8.26 17.13
CA LEU A 425 0.34 8.62 17.91
C LEU A 425 0.32 8.02 19.32
N GLY A 426 0.98 6.88 19.53
CA GLY A 426 0.98 6.17 20.81
C GLY A 426 1.74 6.88 21.93
N PRO A 427 1.82 6.25 23.11
CA PRO A 427 2.76 6.65 24.16
C PRO A 427 4.20 6.38 23.73
N ARG A 428 5.16 7.08 24.35
CA ARG A 428 6.58 6.84 24.08
C ARG A 428 6.91 5.40 24.54
N PRO A 429 7.48 4.55 23.67
CA PRO A 429 7.84 3.20 24.08
C PRO A 429 8.86 3.29 25.22
N MET A 430 8.56 2.64 26.36
CA MET A 430 9.54 2.43 27.42
C MET A 430 10.50 1.36 26.90
N PHE A 431 11.68 1.77 26.44
CA PHE A 431 12.76 0.81 26.21
C PHE A 431 13.40 0.48 27.57
N PRO A 432 13.65 -0.81 27.88
CA PRO A 432 14.48 -1.19 29.01
C PRO A 432 15.96 -0.82 28.80
#